data_AF-A0A978TVV1-F1
#
_entry.id   AF-A0A978TVV1-F1
#
_cell.length_a   1.000
_cell.length_b   1.000
_cell.length_c   1.000
_cell.angle_alpha   90.00
_cell.angle_beta   90.00
_cell.angle_gamma   90.00
#
_symmetry.space_group_name_H-M   'P 1'
#
loop_
_entity.id
_entity.type
_entity.pdbx_description
1 polymer ?
#
loop_
_entity_poly.entity_id
_entity_poly.type
_entity_poly.pdbx_seq_one_letter_code
_entity_poly.pdbx_strand_id
1 'polypeptide(L)' 'MSQWQPVGNGLEAKVTNSGKVLVREEGEYNDEYPHYTLEFDSDGNIIDYHYSESRRGSRYGKNEIVAIAIAFLRGVGML' A
#
# COMPACT_ATOMS: atom_id res chain seq x y z
N MET A 1 -0.23 -10.06 11.02
CA MET A 1 -0.18 -8.84 10.19
C MET A 1 1.25 -8.37 10.15
N SER A 2 1.73 -7.90 9.01
CA SER A 2 3.09 -7.35 8.90
C SER A 2 3.16 -5.96 9.52
N GLN A 3 4.37 -5.56 9.96
CA GLN A 3 4.64 -4.20 10.39
C GLN A 3 4.70 -3.27 9.17
N TRP A 4 4.48 -1.97 9.40
CA TRP A 4 4.73 -0.95 8.37
C TRP A 4 6.21 -0.93 8.00
N GLN A 5 6.50 -0.95 6.71
CA GLN A 5 7.85 -0.95 6.16
C GLN A 5 8.00 0.19 5.14
N PRO A 6 9.10 0.95 5.18
CA PRO A 6 9.38 1.97 4.17
C PRO A 6 9.42 1.35 2.77
N VAL A 7 8.72 1.97 1.83
CA VAL A 7 8.68 1.57 0.40
C VAL A 7 9.16 2.68 -0.54
N GLY A 8 9.69 3.76 0.02
CA GLY A 8 10.30 4.87 -0.72
C GLY A 8 9.35 6.03 -0.95
N ASN A 9 9.88 7.16 -1.45
CA ASN A 9 9.15 8.41 -1.67
C ASN A 9 8.45 8.98 -0.43
N GLY A 10 8.85 8.58 0.79
CA GLY A 10 8.16 8.96 2.02
C GLY A 10 6.86 8.20 2.22
N LEU A 11 6.75 6.98 1.66
CA LEU A 11 5.64 6.06 1.82
C LEU A 11 6.09 4.80 2.56
N GLU A 12 5.17 4.25 3.34
CA GLU A 12 5.32 2.94 3.98
C GLU A 12 4.14 2.05 3.62
N ALA A 13 4.40 0.74 3.58
CA ALA A 13 3.40 -0.27 3.28
C ALA A 13 3.39 -1.40 4.29
N LYS A 14 2.24 -2.07 4.41
CA LYS A 14 2.11 -3.36 5.11
C LYS A 14 1.10 -4.25 4.41
N VAL A 15 1.24 -5.55 4.58
CA VAL A 15 0.25 -6.55 4.20
C VAL A 15 -0.60 -6.98 5.39
N THR A 16 -1.92 -6.97 5.21
CA THR A 16 -2.89 -7.48 6.18
C THR A 16 -2.92 -9.02 6.17
N ASN A 17 -3.58 -9.63 7.17
CA ASN A 17 -3.76 -11.08 7.17
C ASN A 17 -4.67 -11.58 6.01
N SER A 18 -5.45 -10.69 5.40
CA SER A 18 -6.29 -11.00 4.24
C SER A 18 -5.59 -10.79 2.91
N GLY A 19 -4.27 -10.52 2.89
CA GLY A 19 -3.50 -10.30 1.67
C GLY A 19 -3.65 -8.91 1.04
N LYS A 20 -4.36 -7.97 1.70
CA LYS A 20 -4.46 -6.60 1.20
C LYS A 20 -3.18 -5.83 1.50
N VAL A 21 -2.74 -5.00 0.55
CA VAL A 21 -1.63 -4.07 0.74
C VAL A 21 -2.20 -2.73 1.19
N LEU A 22 -1.70 -2.26 2.31
CA LEU A 22 -2.01 -0.95 2.86
C LEU A 22 -0.81 -0.04 2.59
N VAL A 23 -1.05 1.18 2.11
CA VAL A 23 0.00 2.17 1.84
C VAL A 23 -0.39 3.52 2.46
N ARG A 24 0.58 4.20 3.08
CA ARG A 24 0.41 5.54 3.68
C ARG A 24 1.73 6.32 3.69
N GLU A 25 1.68 7.59 4.09
CA GLU A 25 2.89 8.39 4.28
C GLU A 25 3.70 7.91 5.50
N GLU A 26 5.03 7.93 5.38
CA GLU A 26 5.95 7.56 6.45
C GLU A 26 5.78 8.47 7.67
N GLY A 27 5.87 7.88 8.86
CA GLY A 27 5.81 8.63 10.12
C GLY A 27 4.39 9.11 10.50
N GLU A 28 3.35 8.61 9.84
CA GLU A 28 1.97 8.84 10.26
C GLU A 28 1.64 7.94 11.48
N TYR A 29 1.92 8.46 12.68
CA TYR A 29 1.88 7.69 13.93
C TYR A 29 0.47 7.41 14.48
N ASN A 30 -0.55 8.13 14.01
CA ASN A 30 -1.81 8.24 14.76
C ASN A 30 -3.00 7.45 14.22
N ASP A 31 -2.89 6.77 13.09
CA ASP A 31 -4.03 6.02 12.59
C ASP A 31 -3.60 4.81 11.78
N GLU A 32 -4.18 3.65 12.09
CA GLU A 32 -4.10 2.46 11.25
C GLU A 32 -4.71 2.68 9.85
N TYR A 33 -5.28 3.86 9.59
CA TYR A 33 -5.92 4.22 8.35
C TYR A 33 -4.90 4.36 7.22
N PRO A 34 -4.91 3.43 6.26
CA PRO A 34 -4.12 3.61 5.06
C PRO A 34 -4.72 4.72 4.19
N HIS A 35 -3.85 5.40 3.44
CA HIS A 35 -4.32 6.27 2.35
C HIS A 35 -4.78 5.42 1.18
N TYR A 36 -4.12 4.28 0.94
CA TYR A 36 -4.47 3.36 -0.13
C TYR A 36 -4.58 1.93 0.39
N THR A 37 -5.66 1.26 -0.02
CA THR A 37 -5.84 -0.17 0.16
C THR A 37 -5.88 -0.80 -1.22
N LEU A 38 -5.02 -1.79 -1.44
CA LEU A 38 -4.91 -2.52 -2.70
C LEU A 38 -5.10 -4.00 -2.45
N GLU A 39 -5.70 -4.69 -3.41
CA GLU A 39 -5.80 -6.13 -3.44
C GLU A 39 -5.34 -6.64 -4.81
N PHE A 40 -4.58 -7.73 -4.79
CA PHE A 40 -4.00 -8.35 -5.97
C PHE A 40 -4.44 -9.81 -6.05
N ASP A 41 -4.64 -10.31 -7.26
CA ASP A 41 -4.74 -11.75 -7.50
C ASP A 41 -3.35 -12.42 -7.43
N SER A 42 -3.31 -13.75 -7.56
CA SER A 42 -2.08 -14.54 -7.53
C SER A 42 -1.13 -14.26 -8.70
N ASP A 43 -1.63 -13.68 -9.80
CA ASP A 43 -0.84 -13.32 -10.98
C ASP A 43 -0.27 -11.88 -10.86
N GLY A 44 -0.60 -11.17 -9.77
CA GLY A 44 -0.18 -9.80 -9.52
C GLY A 44 -1.03 -8.75 -10.22
N ASN A 45 -2.21 -9.10 -10.75
CA ASN A 45 -3.16 -8.13 -11.28
C ASN A 45 -3.94 -7.48 -10.14
N ILE A 46 -4.24 -6.20 -10.29
CA ILE A 46 -5.06 -5.49 -9.32
C ILE A 46 -6.53 -5.88 -9.44
N ILE A 47 -7.12 -6.33 -8.33
CA ILE A 47 -8.54 -6.67 -8.24
C ILE A 47 -9.34 -5.63 -7.46
N ASP A 48 -8.69 -4.90 -6.54
CA ASP A 48 -9.30 -3.79 -5.83
C ASP A 48 -8.29 -2.65 -5.58
N TYR A 49 -8.78 -1.42 -5.65
CA TYR A 49 -8.03 -0.21 -5.35
C TYR A 49 -8.96 0.79 -4.67
N HIS A 50 -8.73 1.02 -3.39
CA HIS A 50 -9.42 2.02 -2.61
C HIS A 50 -8.47 3.12 -2.18
N TYR A 51 -8.83 4.37 -2.47
CA TYR A 51 -8.17 5.55 -1.95
C TYR A 51 -9.08 6.17 -0.88
N SER A 52 -8.62 6.11 0.37
CA SER A 52 -9.24 6.83 1.47
C SER A 52 -8.76 8.26 1.35
N GLU A 53 -9.66 9.19 1.01
CA GLU A 53 -9.31 10.60 0.80
C GLU A 53 -8.76 11.20 2.11
N SER A 54 -7.45 11.09 2.31
CA SER A 54 -6.76 11.82 3.35
C SER A 54 -6.89 13.30 2.99
N ARG A 55 -7.09 14.16 3.99
CA ARG A 55 -7.34 15.63 3.85
C ARG A 55 -6.24 16.40 3.11
N ARG A 56 -5.26 15.69 2.55
CA ARG A 56 -4.11 16.12 1.78
C ARG A 56 -4.21 15.37 0.46
N GLY A 57 -4.80 15.99 -0.56
CA GLY A 57 -4.97 15.39 -1.88
C GLY A 57 -3.71 14.63 -2.29
N SER A 58 -3.89 13.36 -2.65
CA SER A 58 -2.78 12.48 -2.96
C SER A 58 -1.87 13.10 -4.02
N ARG A 59 -0.59 13.29 -3.67
CA ARG A 59 0.47 13.64 -4.63
C ARG A 59 0.84 12.47 -5.54
N TYR A 60 0.28 11.28 -5.33
CA TYR A 60 0.65 10.04 -5.98
C TYR A 60 -0.46 9.54 -6.90
N GLY A 61 -0.11 9.16 -8.12
CA GLY A 61 -1.06 8.57 -9.05
C GLY A 61 -1.40 7.12 -8.67
N LYS A 62 -2.58 6.62 -9.09
CA LYS A 62 -2.95 5.20 -8.95
C LYS A 62 -1.83 4.27 -9.43
N ASN A 63 -1.28 4.49 -10.62
CA ASN A 63 -0.24 3.63 -11.21
C ASN A 63 1.05 3.62 -10.37
N GLU A 64 1.39 4.74 -9.73
CA GLU A 64 2.57 4.83 -8.87
C GLU A 64 2.37 4.00 -7.60
N ILE A 65 1.22 4.13 -6.95
CA ILE A 65 0.89 3.34 -5.76
C ILE A 65 0.83 1.84 -6.09
N VAL A 66 0.28 1.47 -7.25
CA VAL A 66 0.25 0.08 -7.71
C VAL A 66 1.66 -0.47 -7.91
N ALA A 67 2.54 0.28 -8.57
CA ALA A 67 3.93 -0.15 -8.79
C ALA A 67 4.68 -0.37 -7.47
N ILE A 68 4.49 0.55 -6.50
CA ILE A 68 5.06 0.43 -5.16
C ILE A 68 4.54 -0.82 -4.44
N ALA A 69 3.23 -1.06 -4.48
CA ALA A 69 2.62 -2.21 -3.82
C ALA A 69 3.08 -3.55 -4.41
N ILE A 70 3.22 -3.65 -5.74
CA ILE A 70 3.76 -4.85 -6.41
C ILE A 70 5.22 -5.08 -6.01
N ALA A 71 6.05 -4.03 -6.03
CA ALA A 71 7.45 -4.13 -5.64
C ALA A 71 7.59 -4.59 -4.18
N PHE A 72 6.75 -4.07 -3.30
CA PHE A 72 6.67 -4.48 -1.90
C PHE A 72 6.29 -5.95 -1.75
N LEU A 73 5.20 -6.41 -2.39
CA LEU A 73 4.75 -7.80 -2.35
C LEU A 73 5.82 -8.79 -2.85
N ARG A 74 6.52 -8.45 -3.93
CA ARG A 74 7.67 -9.22 -4.42
C ARG A 74 8.81 -9.27 -3.41
N GLY A 75 9.11 -8.14 -2.77
CA GLY A 75 10.15 -8.04 -1.74
C GLY A 75 9.87 -8.88 -0.50
N VAL A 76 8.59 -9.10 -0.16
CA VAL A 76 8.17 -9.96 0.97
C VAL A 76 7.81 -11.39 0.57
N GLY A 77 7.98 -11.76 -0.71
CA GLY A 77 7.73 -13.13 -1.21
C GLY A 77 6.26 -13.53 -1.30
N MET A 78 5.37 -12.57 -1.54
CA MET A 78 3.92 -12.78 -1.66
C MET A 78 3.37 -12.72 -3.10
N LEU A 79 4.23 -12.34 -4.06
CA LEU A 79 4.02 -12.41 -5.52
C LEU A 79 5.29 -12.94 -6.18
#